data_AF-A0A526YMD8-F1
#
_entry.id   AF-A0A526YMD8-F1
#
_cell.length_a   1.000
_cell.length_b   1.000
_cell.length_c   1.000
_cell.angle_alpha   90.00
_cell.angle_beta   90.00
_cell.angle_gamma   90.00
#
_symmetry.space_group_name_H-M   'P 1'
#
loop_
_entity.id
_entity.type
_entity.pdbx_description
1 polymer ?
#
loop_
_entity_poly.entity_id
_entity_poly.type
_entity_poly.pdbx_seq_one_letter_code
_entity_poly.pdbx_strand_id
1 'polypeptide(L)'
;MVEKFKKFAIAPMMDWTDRHCRFLHRQLTRRALLYTEMVVADAVIHGEPERLLGFDGTEHPVALQLGGSDPQKLAEAARIGEAFGYDEINLNVGCPSDRVQSG
;
A
#
# COMPACT_ATOMS: atom_id res chain seq x y z
N MET A 1 20.41 5.90 -20.93
CA MET A 1 19.31 4.98 -21.29
C MET A 1 18.72 4.45 -20.00
N VAL A 2 17.49 4.85 -19.64
CA VAL A 2 16.79 4.18 -18.53
C VAL A 2 16.20 2.90 -19.13
N GLU A 3 16.76 1.76 -18.76
CA GLU A 3 16.18 0.46 -19.05
C GLU A 3 14.75 0.44 -18.49
N LYS A 4 13.74 0.31 -19.36
CA LYS A 4 12.35 0.14 -18.94
C LYS A 4 12.19 -1.29 -18.41
N PHE A 5 12.50 -1.49 -17.13
CA PHE A 5 12.15 -2.72 -16.44
C PHE A 5 10.62 -2.92 -16.51
N LYS A 6 10.18 -4.05 -17.07
CA LYS A 6 8.78 -4.47 -16.98
C LYS A 6 8.52 -4.86 -15.52
N LYS A 7 7.94 -3.95 -14.73
CA LYS A 7 7.50 -4.23 -13.35
C LYS A 7 6.38 -5.29 -13.41
N PHE A 8 6.58 -6.40 -12.70
CA PHE A 8 5.52 -7.36 -12.39
C PHE A 8 5.07 -7.10 -10.95
N ALA A 9 3.77 -6.91 -10.77
CA ALA A 9 3.18 -6.55 -9.48
C ALA A 9 1.90 -7.34 -9.22
N ILE A 10 1.63 -7.60 -7.95
CA ILE A 10 0.35 -8.13 -7.49
C ILE A 10 -0.54 -6.94 -7.14
N ALA A 11 -1.74 -6.91 -7.70
CA ALA A 11 -2.66 -5.80 -7.51
C ALA A 11 -3.08 -5.64 -6.03
N PRO A 12 -3.35 -4.41 -5.57
CA PRO A 12 -4.00 -4.17 -4.28
C PRO A 12 -5.44 -4.69 -4.32
N MET A 13 -5.81 -5.54 -3.38
CA MET A 13 -7.12 -6.18 -3.32
C MET A 13 -7.62 -6.18 -1.87
N MET A 14 -8.65 -5.36 -1.59
CA MET A 14 -9.32 -5.33 -0.29
C MET A 14 -9.78 -6.73 0.14
N ASP A 15 -9.62 -7.06 1.41
CA ASP A 15 -9.88 -8.35 2.06
C ASP A 15 -9.03 -9.53 1.53
N TRP A 16 -8.04 -9.26 0.67
CA TRP A 16 -7.17 -10.29 0.10
C TRP A 16 -5.69 -10.00 0.36
N THR A 17 -5.16 -8.85 -0.05
CA THR A 17 -3.71 -8.55 0.04
C THR A 17 -3.28 -8.04 1.40
N ASP A 18 -3.75 -8.70 2.47
CA ASP A 18 -3.24 -8.49 3.82
C ASP A 18 -1.79 -9.02 3.96
N ARG A 19 -1.17 -8.81 5.11
CA ARG A 19 0.22 -9.26 5.36
C ARG A 19 0.41 -10.77 5.24
N HIS A 20 -0.62 -11.56 5.56
CA HIS A 20 -0.53 -13.03 5.53
C HIS A 20 -0.57 -13.55 4.10
N CYS A 21 -1.44 -12.98 3.26
CA CYS A 21 -1.51 -13.26 1.84
C CYS A 21 -0.26 -12.77 1.11
N ARG A 22 0.25 -11.57 1.43
CA ARG A 22 1.51 -11.06 0.88
C ARG A 22 2.70 -11.93 1.26
N PHE A 23 2.75 -12.44 2.48
CA PHE A 23 3.76 -13.42 2.88
C PHE A 23 3.70 -14.69 2.03
N LEU A 24 2.50 -15.22 1.75
CA LEU A 24 2.31 -16.36 0.84
C LEU A 24 2.79 -16.02 -0.58
N HIS A 25 2.41 -14.85 -1.12
CA HIS A 25 2.87 -14.40 -2.43
C HIS A 25 4.40 -14.31 -2.52
N ARG A 26 5.06 -13.90 -1.44
CA ARG A 26 6.53 -13.87 -1.37
C ARG A 26 7.16 -15.26 -1.44
N GLN A 27 6.47 -16.32 -1.00
CA GLN A 27 6.92 -17.71 -1.19
C GLN A 27 6.89 -18.12 -2.67
N LEU A 28 5.97 -17.57 -3.45
CA LEU A 28 5.82 -17.87 -4.88
C LEU A 28 6.80 -17.08 -5.74
N THR A 29 7.16 -15.87 -5.33
CA THR A 29 8.09 -15.02 -6.08
C THR A 29 8.84 -14.03 -5.19
N ARG A 30 10.15 -13.91 -5.44
CA ARG A 30 11.04 -12.96 -4.76
C ARG A 30 11.11 -11.59 -5.45
N ARG A 31 10.50 -11.44 -6.63
CA ARG A 31 10.70 -10.28 -7.51
C ARG A 31 9.46 -9.42 -7.73
N ALA A 32 8.27 -9.97 -7.46
CA ALA A 32 7.05 -9.19 -7.61
C ALA A 32 7.01 -8.06 -6.59
N LEU A 33 6.60 -6.87 -7.05
CA LEU A 33 6.14 -5.80 -6.16
C LEU A 33 4.80 -6.20 -5.57
N LEU A 34 4.72 -6.21 -4.25
CA LEU A 34 3.47 -6.48 -3.53
C LEU A 34 2.81 -5.15 -3.20
N TYR A 35 1.50 -5.04 -3.39
CA TYR A 35 0.73 -3.91 -2.88
C TYR A 35 -0.05 -4.34 -1.65
N THR A 36 -0.19 -3.44 -0.68
CA THR A 36 -1.13 -3.59 0.43
C THR A 36 -2.57 -3.56 -0.07
N GLU A 37 -3.51 -3.86 0.82
CA GLU A 37 -4.86 -3.32 0.69
C GLU A 37 -4.84 -1.79 0.66
N MET A 38 -5.92 -1.17 0.16
CA MET A 38 -6.06 0.28 0.18
C MET A 38 -6.39 0.76 1.59
N VAL A 39 -5.52 1.59 2.15
CA VAL A 39 -5.70 2.18 3.49
C VAL A 39 -6.08 3.65 3.34
N VAL A 40 -7.16 4.07 3.98
CA VAL A 40 -7.61 5.48 3.95
C VAL A 40 -6.65 6.34 4.76
N ALA A 41 -6.27 7.52 4.26
CA ALA A 41 -5.32 8.43 4.90
C ALA A 41 -5.72 8.77 6.35
N ASP A 42 -6.99 9.05 6.61
CA ASP A 42 -7.50 9.30 7.97
C ASP A 42 -7.28 8.12 8.92
N ALA A 43 -7.41 6.88 8.43
CA ALA A 43 -7.16 5.70 9.24
C ALA A 43 -5.67 5.54 9.59
N VAL A 44 -4.78 5.93 8.69
CA VAL A 44 -3.33 5.95 8.95
C VAL A 44 -2.97 6.99 10.00
N ILE A 45 -3.54 8.19 9.92
CA ILE A 45 -3.19 9.32 10.80
C ILE A 45 -3.79 9.14 12.21
N HIS A 46 -5.04 8.66 12.29
CA HIS A 46 -5.80 8.65 13.55
C HIS A 46 -6.04 7.26 14.13
N GLY A 47 -5.73 6.20 13.39
CA GLY A 47 -5.93 4.81 13.82
C GLY A 47 -4.75 4.24 14.60
N GLU A 48 -4.60 2.92 14.54
CA GLU A 48 -3.47 2.17 15.10
C GLU A 48 -2.53 1.77 13.96
N PRO A 49 -1.42 2.51 13.73
CA PRO A 49 -0.57 2.33 12.56
C PRO A 49 0.03 0.93 12.47
N GLU A 50 0.48 0.32 13.56
CA GLU A 50 1.07 -1.03 13.57
C GLU A 50 0.10 -2.10 13.10
N ARG A 51 -1.19 -1.94 13.40
CA ARG A 51 -2.23 -2.87 12.96
C ARG A 51 -2.54 -2.71 11.47
N LEU A 52 -2.53 -1.47 10.98
CA LEU A 52 -2.90 -1.13 9.60
C LEU A 52 -1.74 -1.28 8.61
N LEU A 53 -0.53 -0.96 9.05
CA LEU A 53 0.67 -0.80 8.21
C LEU A 53 1.77 -1.80 8.56
N GLY A 54 1.64 -2.56 9.64
CA GLY A 54 2.66 -3.54 10.03
C GLY A 54 2.82 -4.63 8.97
N PHE A 55 4.06 -4.90 8.57
CA PHE A 55 4.44 -5.94 7.63
C PHE A 55 5.73 -6.63 8.10
N ASP A 56 6.01 -7.83 7.60
CA ASP A 56 7.27 -8.54 7.85
C ASP A 56 8.33 -8.12 6.81
N GLY A 57 9.59 -7.95 7.22
CA GLY A 57 10.66 -7.50 6.32
C GLY A 57 10.89 -8.41 5.10
N THR A 58 10.43 -9.66 5.12
CA THR A 58 10.46 -10.53 3.93
C THR A 58 9.53 -10.05 2.81
N GLU A 59 8.55 -9.20 3.09
CA GLU A 59 7.58 -8.70 2.12
C GLU A 59 8.21 -7.76 1.08
N HIS A 60 9.42 -7.23 1.29
CA HIS A 60 10.09 -6.37 0.31
C HIS A 60 10.34 -7.06 -1.04
N PRO A 61 10.14 -6.36 -2.19
CA PRO A 61 9.61 -5.00 -2.28
C PRO A 61 8.08 -4.93 -2.09
N VAL A 62 7.61 -3.97 -1.29
CA VAL A 62 6.20 -3.75 -0.93
C VAL A 62 5.81 -2.26 -1.00
N ALA A 63 4.66 -2.00 -1.60
CA ALA A 63 4.06 -0.68 -1.77
C ALA A 63 2.83 -0.52 -0.88
N LEU A 64 2.73 0.62 -0.19
CA LEU A 64 1.51 1.04 0.50
C LEU A 64 0.58 1.75 -0.47
N GLN A 65 -0.65 1.27 -0.61
CA GLN A 65 -1.69 1.99 -1.33
C GLN A 65 -2.55 2.83 -0.37
N LEU A 66 -2.54 4.15 -0.58
CA LEU A 66 -3.36 5.12 0.15
C LEU A 66 -4.61 5.52 -0.64
N GLY A 67 -5.71 5.72 0.08
CA GLY A 67 -6.94 6.35 -0.42
C GLY A 67 -7.24 7.66 0.31
N GLY A 68 -7.76 8.66 -0.40
CA GLY A 68 -8.13 9.95 0.18
C GLY A 68 -8.19 11.07 -0.87
N SER A 69 -8.70 12.23 -0.46
CA SER A 69 -8.92 13.42 -1.30
C SER A 69 -8.12 14.65 -0.83
N ASP A 70 -7.87 14.76 0.48
CA ASP A 70 -7.15 15.87 1.09
C ASP A 70 -5.63 15.73 0.88
N PRO A 71 -4.97 16.67 0.16
CA PRO A 71 -3.53 16.58 -0.12
C PRO A 71 -2.65 16.63 1.13
N GLN A 72 -3.06 17.36 2.17
CA GLN A 72 -2.28 17.48 3.41
C GLN A 72 -2.32 16.17 4.19
N LYS A 73 -3.52 15.57 4.32
CA LYS A 73 -3.66 14.25 4.95
C LYS A 73 -2.93 13.16 4.16
N LEU A 74 -3.04 13.14 2.84
CA LEU A 74 -2.31 12.18 2.00
C LEU A 74 -0.79 12.32 2.18
N ALA A 75 -0.27 13.56 2.24
CA ALA A 75 1.15 13.81 2.47
C ALA A 75 1.60 13.37 3.88
N GLU A 76 0.74 13.47 4.89
CA GLU A 76 1.02 12.98 6.24
C GLU A 76 0.99 11.45 6.32
N ALA A 77 -0.04 10.82 5.79
CA ALA A 77 -0.13 9.36 5.71
C ALA A 77 1.03 8.75 4.91
N ALA A 78 1.48 9.41 3.83
CA ALA A 78 2.65 8.99 3.07
C ALA A 78 3.94 9.03 3.90
N ARG A 79 4.14 10.07 4.72
CA ARG A 79 5.29 10.17 5.65
C ARG A 79 5.26 9.08 6.72
N ILE A 80 4.07 8.74 7.24
CA ILE A 80 3.91 7.61 8.16
C ILE A 80 4.26 6.30 7.45
N GLY A 81 3.77 6.08 6.22
CA GLY A 81 4.12 4.91 5.41
C GLY A 81 5.63 4.79 5.14
N GLU A 82 6.28 5.89 4.77
CA GLU A 82 7.74 5.92 4.59
C GLU A 82 8.47 5.55 5.89
N ALA A 83 8.04 6.06 7.05
CA ALA A 83 8.61 5.73 8.34
C ALA A 83 8.42 4.26 8.75
N PHE A 84 7.35 3.61 8.28
CA PHE A 84 7.14 2.16 8.40
C PHE A 84 8.05 1.33 7.47
N GLY A 85 8.71 1.98 6.51
CA GLY A 85 9.70 1.36 5.63
C GLY A 85 9.16 0.88 4.29
N TYR A 86 7.97 1.28 3.86
CA TYR A 86 7.46 0.92 2.53
C TYR A 86 8.37 1.44 1.40
N ASP A 87 8.55 0.65 0.34
CA ASP A 87 9.42 1.01 -0.80
C ASP A 87 8.77 1.97 -1.79
N GLU A 88 7.43 2.02 -1.81
CA GLU A 88 6.64 2.84 -2.71
C GLU A 88 5.33 3.29 -2.03
N ILE A 89 4.97 4.56 -2.19
CA ILE A 89 3.65 5.08 -1.85
C ILE A 89 2.83 5.20 -3.13
N ASN A 90 1.67 4.54 -3.15
CA ASN A 90 0.76 4.50 -4.28
C ASN A 90 -0.57 5.18 -3.92
N LEU A 91 -1.06 6.07 -4.79
CA LEU A 91 -2.36 6.71 -4.61
C LEU A 91 -3.43 5.94 -5.41
N ASN A 92 -4.49 5.49 -4.72
CA ASN A 92 -5.65 4.93 -5.38
C ASN A 92 -6.48 6.05 -6.02
N VAL A 93 -6.48 6.08 -7.36
CA VAL A 93 -7.31 6.99 -8.18
C VAL A 93 -8.29 6.23 -9.08
N GLY A 94 -8.50 4.95 -8.80
CA GLY A 94 -9.23 4.03 -9.68
C GLY A 94 -10.50 3.43 -9.07
N CYS A 95 -10.73 3.57 -7.77
CA CYS A 95 -11.88 2.95 -7.11
C CYS A 95 -13.18 3.74 -7.36
N PRO A 96 -14.21 3.14 -7.99
CA PRO A 96 -15.50 3.79 -8.22
C PRO A 96 -16.45 3.71 -7.01
N SER A 97 -16.02 3.13 -5.88
CA SER A 97 -16.90 2.84 -4.74
C SER A 97 -17.24 4.07 -3.90
N ASP A 98 -18.42 4.04 -3.27
CA ASP A 98 -18.94 5.13 -2.42
C ASP A 98 -18.01 5.50 -1.25
N ARG A 99 -17.23 4.52 -0.76
CA ARG A 99 -16.24 4.71 0.32
C ARG A 99 -15.08 5.62 -0.08
N VAL A 100 -14.86 5.86 -1.38
CA VAL A 100 -13.81 6.74 -1.92
C VAL A 100 -14.40 8.06 -2.44
N GLN A 101 -15.71 8.13 -2.70
CA GLN A 101 -16.36 9.35 -3.18
C GLN A 101 -16.61 10.40 -2.09
N SER A 102 -16.68 9.97 -0.83
CA SER A 102 -16.88 10.83 0.34
C SER A 102 -15.56 11.38 0.87
N GLY A 103 -14.80 11.99 -0.04
CA GLY A 103 -13.69 12.85 0.31
C GLY A 103 -14.11 13.96 1.26
#